data_AF-A0A1Q7JEF7-F1
#
_entry.id   AF-A0A1Q7JEF7-F1
#
_cell.length_a   1.000
_cell.length_b   1.000
_cell.length_c   1.000
_cell.angle_alpha   90.00
_cell.angle_beta   90.00
_cell.angle_gamma   90.00
#
_symmetry.space_group_name_H-M   'P 1'
#
loop_
_entity.id
_entity.type
_entity.pdbx_description
1 polymer ?
#
loop_
_entity_poly.entity_id
_entity_poly.type
_entity_poly.pdbx_seq_one_letter_code
_entity_poly.pdbx_strand_id
1 'polypeptide(L)'
;MRAVHVVCATALAWQGCHRSHPDPVQRATALLGTWEYVAPRRVPARPTLGAGLRVSLQFDSAAHDTAFGRVARWFAGDVGKPPAAFGMVTGVVARDGAVTITIPSAGAAVAPMTLTATVAGRDTLTISTASFAQGPAALLVRSAGPATAKP
;
A
#
# COMPACT_ATOMS: atom_id res chain seq x y z
N MET A 1 -55.63 -25.27 26.08
CA MET A 1 -54.54 -26.20 26.46
C MET A 1 -54.10 -26.96 25.22
N ARG A 2 -52.78 -26.99 24.94
CA ARG A 2 -52.05 -27.87 23.98
C ARG A 2 -52.47 -27.81 22.49
N ALA A 3 -51.61 -27.97 21.49
CA ALA A 3 -50.16 -27.92 21.31
C ALA A 3 -49.89 -28.23 19.81
N VAL A 4 -48.99 -27.45 19.19
CA VAL A 4 -47.83 -27.93 18.40
C VAL A 4 -48.01 -28.39 16.93
N HIS A 5 -47.39 -27.56 16.06
CA HIS A 5 -46.57 -27.83 14.84
C HIS A 5 -47.28 -28.44 13.60
N VAL A 6 -46.84 -28.32 12.33
CA VAL A 6 -45.60 -27.96 11.59
C VAL A 6 -46.15 -27.36 10.23
N VAL A 7 -45.53 -26.49 9.44
CA VAL A 7 -44.59 -26.78 8.33
C VAL A 7 -44.33 -25.48 7.54
N CYS A 8 -43.08 -25.40 7.09
CA CYS A 8 -42.37 -24.44 6.24
C CYS A 8 -42.97 -24.15 4.84
N ALA A 9 -42.36 -23.17 4.17
CA ALA A 9 -42.54 -22.66 2.79
C ALA A 9 -43.54 -21.49 2.67
N THR A 10 -43.21 -20.33 2.12
CA THR A 10 -42.32 -20.07 0.98
C THR A 10 -41.85 -18.61 0.97
N ALA A 11 -40.62 -18.44 0.50
CA ALA A 11 -39.88 -17.21 0.23
C ALA A 11 -40.67 -15.96 -0.13
N LEU A 12 -40.39 -14.85 0.56
CA LEU A 12 -40.49 -13.51 -0.02
C LEU A 12 -39.46 -12.57 0.60
N ALA A 13 -38.65 -12.02 -0.31
CA ALA A 13 -38.01 -10.71 -0.24
C ALA A 13 -37.02 -10.44 0.90
N TRP A 14 -35.71 -10.59 0.64
CA TRP A 14 -34.68 -9.66 1.12
C TRP A 14 -33.52 -9.61 0.10
N GLN A 15 -33.84 -9.20 -1.12
CA GLN A 15 -32.87 -8.59 -2.03
C GLN A 15 -32.80 -7.11 -1.64
N GLY A 16 -31.95 -6.81 -0.67
CA GLY A 16 -31.88 -5.48 -0.08
C GLY A 16 -30.51 -5.22 0.55
N CYS A 17 -29.61 -4.65 -0.24
CA CYS A 17 -28.57 -3.74 0.24
C CYS A 17 -27.65 -4.24 1.36
N HIS A 18 -26.93 -5.34 1.16
CA HIS A 18 -25.57 -5.38 1.71
C HIS A 18 -24.74 -4.40 0.91
N ARG A 19 -24.74 -3.13 1.31
CA ARG A 19 -23.57 -2.28 1.09
C ARG A 19 -22.40 -3.13 1.56
N SER A 20 -21.51 -3.47 0.64
CA SER A 20 -20.24 -4.13 0.93
C SER A 20 -19.49 -3.24 1.91
N HIS A 21 -19.74 -3.42 3.20
CA HIS A 21 -18.88 -2.88 4.24
C HIS A 21 -17.59 -3.67 4.06
N PRO A 22 -16.47 -3.06 3.64
CA PRO A 22 -15.22 -3.79 3.59
C PRO A 22 -14.98 -4.32 4.99
N ASP A 23 -14.88 -5.65 5.11
CA ASP A 23 -14.60 -6.31 6.37
C ASP A 23 -13.36 -5.63 7.00
N PRO A 24 -13.44 -5.13 8.24
CA PRO A 24 -12.32 -4.46 8.89
C PRO A 24 -11.04 -5.32 8.93
N VAL A 25 -11.16 -6.63 8.74
CA VAL A 25 -10.07 -7.60 8.85
C VAL A 25 -9.05 -7.55 7.69
N GLN A 26 -9.31 -6.85 6.56
CA GLN A 26 -8.42 -6.95 5.39
C GLN A 26 -8.02 -5.63 4.71
N ARG A 27 -8.13 -4.47 5.36
CA ARG A 27 -7.76 -3.19 4.70
C ARG A 27 -6.29 -3.14 4.27
N ALA A 28 -5.38 -3.67 5.08
CA ALA A 28 -3.97 -3.75 4.72
C ALA A 28 -3.66 -4.73 3.57
N THR A 29 -4.56 -5.67 3.25
CA THR A 29 -4.36 -6.58 2.12
C THR A 29 -4.31 -5.85 0.78
N ALA A 30 -4.93 -4.65 0.71
CA ALA A 30 -4.83 -3.75 -0.44
C ALA A 30 -3.39 -3.29 -0.73
N LEU A 31 -2.46 -3.44 0.22
CA LEU A 31 -1.04 -3.12 0.03
C LEU A 31 -0.20 -4.33 -0.40
N LEU A 32 -0.70 -5.57 -0.33
CA LEU A 32 0.10 -6.77 -0.63
C LEU A 32 0.55 -6.84 -2.09
N GLY A 33 1.86 -6.85 -2.32
CA GLY A 33 2.44 -6.86 -3.66
C GLY A 33 3.63 -5.92 -3.77
N THR A 34 4.10 -5.78 -5.00
CA THR A 34 5.22 -4.91 -5.33
C THR A 34 4.71 -3.54 -5.74
N TRP A 35 5.26 -2.47 -5.17
CA TRP A 35 4.93 -1.10 -5.49
C TRP A 35 6.17 -0.37 -5.98
N GLU A 36 6.04 0.32 -7.09
CA GLU A 36 7.13 1.08 -7.69
C GLU A 36 6.81 2.57 -7.64
N TYR A 37 7.73 3.34 -7.06
CA TYR A 37 7.79 4.77 -7.21
C TYR A 37 8.85 5.11 -8.25
N VAL A 38 8.47 5.92 -9.23
CA VAL A 38 9.41 6.56 -10.16
C VAL A 38 9.15 8.05 -10.10
N ALA A 39 10.18 8.80 -9.68
CA ALA A 39 10.10 10.25 -9.67
C ALA A 39 9.76 10.78 -11.08
N PRO A 40 8.82 11.74 -11.20
CA PRO A 40 8.52 12.38 -12.47
C PRO A 40 9.79 12.94 -13.12
N ARG A 41 9.94 12.78 -14.44
CA ARG A 41 11.13 13.25 -15.21
C ARG A 41 11.34 14.77 -15.24
N ARG A 42 10.46 15.57 -14.60
CA ARG A 42 10.62 17.03 -14.62
C ARG A 42 11.91 17.37 -13.90
N VAL A 43 12.90 17.88 -14.65
CA VAL A 43 14.14 18.41 -14.09
C VAL A 43 13.74 19.57 -13.20
N PRO A 44 13.84 19.44 -11.86
CA PRO A 44 13.57 20.58 -11.01
C PRO A 44 14.61 21.66 -11.33
N ALA A 45 14.21 22.93 -11.37
CA ALA A 45 15.12 24.06 -11.61
C ALA A 45 16.29 24.11 -10.59
N ARG A 46 16.15 23.39 -9.47
CA ARG A 46 17.17 23.16 -8.47
C ARG A 46 17.32 21.65 -8.26
N PRO A 47 18.54 21.08 -8.30
CA PRO A 47 18.76 19.67 -8.00
C PRO A 47 18.15 19.31 -6.65
N THR A 48 17.32 18.25 -6.62
CA THR A 48 16.76 17.70 -5.39
C THR A 48 17.22 16.26 -5.23
N LEU A 49 17.37 15.79 -3.99
CA LEU A 49 17.71 14.40 -3.68
C LEU A 49 16.69 13.39 -4.25
N GLY A 50 15.49 13.84 -4.62
CA GLY A 50 14.45 13.02 -5.25
C GLY A 50 14.50 12.96 -6.77
N ALA A 51 15.32 13.76 -7.45
CA ALA A 51 15.42 13.73 -8.91
C ALA A 51 15.98 12.38 -9.38
N GLY A 52 15.22 11.66 -10.21
CA GLY A 52 15.60 10.32 -10.66
C GLY A 52 15.45 9.23 -9.59
N LEU A 53 14.77 9.50 -8.47
CA LEU A 53 14.51 8.51 -7.44
C LEU A 53 13.60 7.38 -7.98
N ARG A 54 14.05 6.14 -7.82
CA ARG A 54 13.30 4.92 -8.10
C ARG A 54 13.31 4.04 -6.87
N VAL A 55 12.13 3.73 -6.35
CA VAL A 55 11.95 2.88 -5.18
C VAL A 55 11.02 1.73 -5.53
N SER A 56 11.35 0.52 -5.10
CA SER A 56 10.43 -0.62 -5.12
C SER A 56 10.25 -1.12 -3.70
N LEU A 57 8.99 -1.21 -3.26
CA LEU A 57 8.59 -1.76 -1.98
C LEU A 57 7.83 -3.06 -2.21
N GLN A 58 8.13 -4.10 -1.45
CA GLN A 58 7.39 -5.36 -1.48
C GLN A 58 6.68 -5.56 -0.15
N PHE A 59 5.36 -5.61 -0.14
CA PHE A 59 4.58 -6.10 1.00
C PHE A 59 4.22 -7.56 0.75
N ASP A 60 4.52 -8.42 1.72
CA ASP A 60 4.33 -9.88 1.62
C ASP A 60 3.37 -10.44 2.67
N SER A 61 3.06 -9.66 3.70
CA SER A 61 2.15 -10.06 4.77
C SER A 61 1.34 -8.88 5.29
N ALA A 62 0.19 -9.17 5.90
CA ALA A 62 -0.69 -8.18 6.48
C ALA A 62 -1.40 -8.75 7.72
N ALA A 63 -1.57 -7.91 8.74
CA ALA A 63 -2.35 -8.18 9.92
C ALA A 63 -3.22 -6.97 10.26
N HIS A 64 -4.54 -7.16 10.29
CA HIS A 64 -5.53 -6.11 10.53
C HIS A 64 -5.34 -4.91 9.58
N ASP A 65 -4.93 -3.77 10.15
CA ASP A 65 -4.75 -2.50 9.46
C ASP A 65 -3.29 -2.27 9.03
N THR A 66 -2.38 -3.22 9.27
CA THR A 66 -0.94 -3.10 8.96
C THR A 66 -0.46 -4.13 7.95
N ALA A 67 0.21 -3.68 6.90
CA ALA A 67 0.98 -4.51 5.98
C ALA A 67 2.47 -4.46 6.36
N PHE A 68 3.17 -5.57 6.18
CA PHE A 68 4.60 -5.71 6.44
C PHE A 68 5.32 -6.08 5.15
N GLY A 69 6.54 -5.58 5.04
CA GLY A 69 7.30 -5.70 3.81
C GLY A 69 8.76 -5.27 3.93
N ARG A 70 9.37 -5.04 2.77
CA ARG A 70 10.77 -4.66 2.63
C ARG A 70 11.00 -3.73 1.45
N VAL A 71 12.11 -3.01 1.49
CA VAL A 71 12.63 -2.31 0.30
C VAL A 71 13.23 -3.36 -0.64
N ALA A 72 12.68 -3.49 -1.84
CA ALA A 72 13.24 -4.37 -2.87
C ALA A 72 14.32 -3.65 -3.68
N ARG A 73 14.16 -2.34 -3.92
CA ARG A 73 15.09 -1.52 -4.70
C ARG A 73 15.07 -0.07 -4.26
N TRP A 74 16.23 0.58 -4.22
CA TRP A 74 16.36 2.01 -3.94
C TRP A 74 17.50 2.64 -4.74
N PHE A 75 17.17 3.56 -5.65
CA PHE A 75 18.14 4.29 -6.47
C PHE A 75 17.79 5.77 -6.55
N ALA A 76 18.76 6.66 -6.38
CA ALA A 76 18.65 8.08 -6.69
C ALA A 76 19.63 8.41 -7.83
N GLY A 77 19.13 8.53 -9.05
CA GLY A 77 20.00 8.54 -10.23
C GLY A 77 20.78 7.23 -10.32
N ASP A 78 22.11 7.32 -10.32
CA ASP A 78 23.02 6.16 -10.37
C ASP A 78 23.46 5.67 -8.99
N VAL A 79 23.03 6.33 -7.90
CA VAL A 79 23.40 5.96 -6.54
C VAL A 79 22.36 4.99 -5.95
N GLY A 80 22.77 3.73 -5.79
CA GLY A 80 21.98 2.70 -5.14
C GLY A 80 22.18 2.62 -3.63
N LYS A 81 21.12 2.35 -2.88
CA LYS A 81 21.22 1.87 -1.49
C LYS A 81 20.80 0.39 -1.43
N PRO A 82 21.60 -0.50 -0.81
CA PRO A 82 21.23 -1.90 -0.73
C PRO A 82 19.99 -2.08 0.18
N PRO A 83 19.11 -3.06 -0.10
CA PRO A 83 17.97 -3.39 0.75
C PRO A 83 18.29 -3.55 2.24
N ALA A 84 19.46 -4.12 2.56
CA ALA A 84 19.91 -4.32 3.94
C ALA A 84 20.18 -3.00 4.71
N ALA A 85 20.22 -1.86 4.03
CA ALA A 85 20.29 -0.55 4.68
C ALA A 85 18.96 -0.12 5.32
N PHE A 86 17.89 -0.89 5.10
CA PHE A 86 16.55 -0.60 5.58
C PHE A 86 16.04 -1.69 6.52
N GLY A 87 15.17 -1.29 7.45
CA GLY A 87 14.42 -2.22 8.29
C GLY A 87 13.14 -2.73 7.60
N MET A 88 12.33 -3.43 8.38
CA MET A 88 11.00 -3.87 7.95
C MET A 88 10.12 -2.67 7.62
N VAL A 89 9.58 -2.65 6.40
CA VAL A 89 8.65 -1.62 5.93
C VAL A 89 7.27 -1.94 6.48
N THR A 90 6.58 -0.95 7.02
CA THR A 90 5.18 -1.08 7.46
C THR A 90 4.29 -0.13 6.70
N GLY A 91 3.06 -0.57 6.39
CA GLY A 91 2.03 0.23 5.74
C GLY A 91 0.74 0.14 6.51
N VAL A 92 0.26 1.25 7.08
CA VAL A 92 -0.98 1.30 7.86
C VAL A 92 -2.09 1.91 7.02
N VAL A 93 -3.25 1.24 6.94
CA VAL A 93 -4.42 1.71 6.20
C VAL A 93 -5.50 2.16 7.19
N ALA A 94 -5.72 3.48 7.26
CA ALA A 94 -6.74 4.09 8.09
C ALA A 94 -8.17 3.83 7.55
N ARG A 95 -9.19 4.17 8.35
CA ARG A 95 -10.62 3.92 7.99
C ARG A 95 -11.11 4.78 6.84
N ASP A 96 -10.52 5.95 6.67
CA ASP A 96 -10.79 6.89 5.59
C ASP A 96 -10.01 6.58 4.29
N GLY A 97 -9.23 5.49 4.27
CA GLY A 97 -8.40 5.09 3.12
C GLY A 97 -7.06 5.83 3.04
N ALA A 98 -6.71 6.64 4.04
CA ALA A 98 -5.36 7.17 4.16
C ALA A 98 -4.37 6.04 4.45
N VAL A 99 -3.21 6.10 3.82
CA VAL A 99 -2.14 5.12 3.94
C VAL A 99 -0.90 5.81 4.46
N THR A 100 -0.34 5.27 5.54
CA THR A 100 0.95 5.70 6.08
C THR A 100 1.97 4.59 5.91
N ILE A 101 3.00 4.82 5.09
CA ILE A 101 4.10 3.87 4.92
C ILE A 101 5.31 4.37 5.69
N THR A 102 5.91 3.51 6.50
CA THR A 102 7.13 3.77 7.26
C THR A 102 8.25 2.88 6.73
N ILE A 103 9.38 3.49 6.37
CA ILE A 103 10.58 2.84 5.87
C ILE A 103 11.72 3.13 6.87
N PRO A 104 11.98 2.22 7.81
CA PRO A 104 13.07 2.39 8.77
C PRO A 104 14.43 2.30 8.09
N SER A 105 15.41 3.02 8.62
CA SER A 105 16.82 2.69 8.40
C SER A 105 17.20 1.48 9.24
N ALA A 106 18.13 0.64 8.76
CA ALA A 106 18.70 -0.44 9.56
C ALA A 106 19.59 0.09 10.71
N GLY A 107 20.11 1.33 10.58
CA GLY A 107 20.88 1.99 11.64
C GLY A 107 19.96 2.70 12.63
N ALA A 108 20.06 2.35 13.92
CA ALA A 108 19.19 2.83 15.00
C ALA A 108 19.21 4.36 15.23
N ALA A 109 20.23 5.07 14.74
CA ALA A 109 20.37 6.52 14.88
C ALA A 109 19.76 7.34 13.72
N VAL A 110 19.16 6.68 12.73
CA VAL A 110 18.59 7.36 11.56
C VAL A 110 17.07 7.32 11.65
N ALA A 111 16.44 8.50 11.63
CA ALA A 111 15.00 8.62 11.65
C ALA A 111 14.35 7.86 10.46
N PRO A 112 13.22 7.17 10.68
CA PRO A 112 12.53 6.48 9.61
C PRO A 112 11.97 7.47 8.58
N MET A 113 11.90 7.03 7.34
CA MET A 113 11.21 7.77 6.29
C MET A 113 9.72 7.44 6.32
N THR A 114 8.89 8.47 6.33
CA THR A 114 7.43 8.35 6.30
C THR A 114 6.87 8.89 4.99
N LEU A 115 5.88 8.17 4.46
CA LEU A 115 5.05 8.52 3.31
C LEU A 115 3.59 8.57 3.75
N THR A 116 2.87 9.59 3.32
CA THR A 116 1.41 9.60 3.38
C THR A 116 0.86 9.53 1.97
N ALA A 117 -0.10 8.62 1.77
CA ALA A 117 -0.73 8.39 0.49
C ALA A 117 -2.22 8.12 0.65
N THR A 118 -2.95 8.12 -0.46
CA THR A 118 -4.33 7.63 -0.53
C THR A 118 -4.43 6.55 -1.60
N VAL A 119 -5.31 5.57 -1.36
CA VAL A 119 -5.61 4.53 -2.33
C VAL A 119 -6.42 5.13 -3.49
N ALA A 120 -5.84 5.15 -4.68
CA ALA A 120 -6.46 5.64 -5.91
C ALA A 120 -6.80 4.45 -6.83
N GLY A 121 -7.84 3.69 -6.45
CA GLY A 121 -8.18 2.44 -7.13
C GLY A 121 -7.35 1.26 -6.60
N ARG A 122 -7.30 0.16 -7.36
CA ARG A 122 -6.71 -1.11 -6.88
C ARG A 122 -5.17 -1.11 -6.84
N ASP A 123 -4.56 -0.44 -7.81
CA ASP A 123 -3.14 -0.61 -8.13
C ASP A 123 -2.36 0.71 -8.07
N THR A 124 -2.95 1.78 -7.52
CA THR A 124 -2.30 3.09 -7.41
C THR A 124 -2.43 3.65 -6.00
N LEU A 125 -1.31 4.14 -5.46
CA LEU A 125 -1.23 4.97 -4.27
C LEU A 125 -0.79 6.37 -4.68
N THR A 126 -1.62 7.36 -4.39
CA THR A 126 -1.28 8.77 -4.62
C THR A 126 -0.58 9.32 -3.40
N ILE A 127 0.71 9.61 -3.51
CA ILE A 127 1.51 10.17 -2.42
C ILE A 127 1.17 11.65 -2.27
N SER A 128 0.68 12.02 -1.08
CA SER A 128 0.41 13.41 -0.70
C SER A 128 1.63 14.05 -0.06
N THR A 129 2.37 13.30 0.78
CA THR A 129 3.59 13.77 1.42
C THR A 129 4.65 12.67 1.47
N ALA A 130 5.91 13.07 1.27
CA ALA A 130 7.07 12.21 1.41
C ALA A 130 8.17 12.98 2.12
N SER A 131 8.66 12.45 3.24
CA SER A 131 9.75 13.07 4.01
C SER A 131 11.08 13.18 3.26
N PHE A 132 11.27 12.43 2.16
CA PHE A 132 12.48 12.41 1.34
C PHE A 132 12.30 13.01 -0.07
N ALA A 133 11.09 13.40 -0.45
CA ALA A 133 10.80 13.99 -1.76
C ALA A 133 9.95 15.24 -1.58
N GLN A 134 10.43 16.39 -2.06
CA GLN A 134 9.65 17.61 -2.10
C GLN A 134 8.68 17.55 -3.28
N GLY A 135 7.36 17.54 -3.00
CA GLY A 135 6.32 17.78 -3.99
C GLY A 135 5.09 16.87 -3.83
N PRO A 136 3.87 17.43 -3.82
CA PRO A 136 2.64 16.64 -3.97
C PRO A 136 2.56 16.09 -5.41
N ALA A 137 1.93 14.90 -5.58
CA ALA A 137 1.69 14.19 -6.85
C ALA A 137 2.75 13.13 -7.30
N ALA A 138 3.50 12.58 -6.35
CA ALA A 138 4.25 11.35 -6.57
C ALA A 138 3.31 10.13 -6.59
N LEU A 139 3.49 9.19 -7.52
CA LEU A 139 2.65 7.98 -7.63
C LEU A 139 3.46 6.73 -7.29
N LEU A 140 2.93 5.91 -6.38
CA LEU A 140 3.33 4.53 -6.19
C LEU A 140 2.36 3.65 -7.00
N VAL A 141 2.86 3.01 -8.04
CA VAL A 141 2.05 2.10 -8.86
C VAL A 141 2.41 0.68 -8.49
N ARG A 142 1.41 -0.16 -8.23
CA ARG A 142 1.63 -1.58 -8.02
C ARG A 142 2.14 -2.17 -9.34
N SER A 143 3.35 -2.73 -9.34
CA SER A 143 3.78 -3.45 -10.54
C SER A 143 2.91 -4.70 -10.66
N ALA A 144 2.27 -4.89 -11.80
CA ALA A 144 1.78 -6.21 -12.16
C ALA A 144 3.01 -7.13 -12.10
N GLY A 145 3.02 -8.09 -11.17
CA GLY A 145 4.04 -9.13 -11.20
C GLY A 145 4.08 -9.75 -12.60
N PRO A 146 5.20 -10.35 -13.02
CA PRO A 146 5.23 -11.02 -14.32
C PRO A 146 4.03 -11.95 -14.39
N ALA A 147 3.20 -11.78 -15.43
CA ALA A 147 2.16 -12.74 -15.74
C ALA A 147 2.86 -14.10 -15.74
N THR A 148 2.45 -14.99 -14.86
CA THR A 148 2.93 -16.36 -14.87
C THR A 148 2.54 -16.92 -16.23
N ALA A 149 3.49 -16.91 -17.17
CA ALA A 149 3.39 -17.68 -18.39
C ALA A 149 3.31 -19.13 -17.94
N LYS A 150 2.08 -19.67 -17.96
CA LYS A 150 1.85 -21.07 -17.71
C LYS A 150 2.41 -21.84 -18.93
N PRO A 151 3.17 -22.93 -18.72
CA PRO A 151 3.60 -23.81 -19.81
C PRO A 151 2.41 -24.48 -20.49
#